data_AF-A0A7J8W861-F1
#
_entry.id   AF-A0A7J8W861-F1
#
_cell.length_a   1.000
_cell.length_b   1.000
_cell.length_c   1.000
_cell.angle_alpha   90.00
_cell.angle_beta   90.00
_cell.angle_gamma   90.00
#
_symmetry.space_group_name_H-M   'P 1'
#
loop_
_entity.id
_entity.type
_entity.pdbx_description
1 polymer ?
#
loop_
_entity_poly.entity_id
_entity_poly.type
_entity_poly.pdbx_seq_one_letter_code
_entity_poly.pdbx_strand_id
1 'polypeptide(L)'
;MDRKYMSPAFLLDVSLFWRLVDKFHFIINLDHMMKREEIWWRNLDKCLNILQKKYSYDWVLVVKRDPVLKSIFEHAESSYPTNSFASLIRYYSNGYRYYNDNITPK
;
A
#
# COMPACT_ATOMS: atom_id res chain seq x y z
N MET A 1 30.63 -3.14 -12.56
CA MET A 1 29.57 -2.49 -11.76
C MET A 1 30.17 -2.19 -10.41
N ASP A 2 30.71 -0.97 -10.25
CA ASP A 2 31.32 -0.55 -8.98
C ASP A 2 30.26 -0.55 -7.88
N ARG A 3 30.51 -1.32 -6.82
CA ARG A 3 29.79 -1.22 -5.55
C ARG A 3 30.14 0.14 -4.93
N LYS A 4 29.51 1.21 -5.41
CA LYS A 4 29.53 2.50 -4.70
C LYS A 4 29.00 2.23 -3.29
N TYR A 5 29.87 2.41 -2.30
CA TYR A 5 29.54 2.34 -0.89
C TYR A 5 28.29 3.19 -0.63
N MET A 6 27.16 2.52 -0.38
CA MET A 6 26.02 3.20 0.23
C MET A 6 26.45 3.57 1.65
N SER A 7 26.35 4.86 1.98
CA SER A 7 26.63 5.34 3.34
C SER A 7 25.86 4.48 4.36
N PRO A 8 26.46 4.10 5.50
CA PRO A 8 25.74 3.43 6.57
C PRO A 8 24.45 4.17 6.98
N ALA A 9 24.46 5.50 6.95
CA ALA A 9 23.26 6.30 7.19
C ALA A 9 22.17 6.08 6.12
N PHE A 10 22.57 6.01 4.85
CA PHE A 10 21.64 5.67 3.76
C PHE A 10 21.05 4.26 3.92
N LEU A 11 21.83 3.30 4.44
CA LEU A 11 21.35 1.95 4.75
C LEU A 11 20.34 1.94 5.90
N LEU A 12 20.47 2.83 6.89
CA LEU A 12 19.53 2.94 8.00
C LEU A 12 18.21 3.61 7.61
N ASP A 13 18.23 4.49 6.60
CA ASP A 13 17.01 5.12 6.05
C ASP A 13 16.20 4.19 5.12
N VAL A 14 16.75 3.03 4.76
CA VAL A 14 16.05 2.06 3.90
C VAL A 14 14.83 1.52 4.63
N SER A 15 13.73 1.37 3.90
CA SER A 15 12.47 0.79 4.41
C SER A 15 12.62 -0.58 5.07
N LEU A 16 13.76 -1.27 4.84
CA LEU A 16 14.12 -2.50 5.55
C LEU A 16 14.15 -2.32 7.07
N PHE A 17 14.74 -1.22 7.56
CA PHE A 17 14.94 -0.96 8.99
C PHE A 17 13.81 -0.20 9.66
N TRP A 18 12.80 0.22 8.88
CA TRP A 18 11.63 0.88 9.45
C TRP A 18 10.90 -0.06 10.41
N ARG A 19 10.41 0.51 11.52
CA ARG A 19 9.54 -0.24 12.43
C ARG A 19 8.26 -0.59 11.68
N LEU A 20 7.58 -1.64 12.15
CA LEU A 20 6.33 -2.09 11.55
C LEU A 20 5.29 -0.96 11.49
N VAL A 21 5.20 -0.15 12.55
CA VAL A 21 4.31 1.01 12.64
C VAL A 21 4.62 2.07 11.58
N ASP A 22 5.90 2.34 11.30
CA ASP A 22 6.31 3.35 10.31
C ASP A 22 5.97 2.88 8.88
N LYS A 23 6.09 1.56 8.63
CA LYS A 23 5.66 0.95 7.36
C LYS A 23 4.15 1.10 7.13
N PHE A 24 3.34 0.90 8.17
CA PHE A 24 1.90 1.11 8.09
C PHE A 24 1.55 2.59 7.86
N HIS A 25 2.18 3.51 8.60
CA HIS A 25 1.99 4.94 8.40
C HIS A 25 2.34 5.38 6.97
N PHE A 26 3.42 4.84 6.39
CA PHE A 26 3.77 5.11 5.00
C PHE A 26 2.65 4.69 4.03
N ILE A 27 2.10 3.48 4.18
CA ILE A 27 1.01 2.98 3.32
C ILE A 27 -0.25 3.85 3.47
N ILE A 28 -0.60 4.24 4.69
CA ILE A 28 -1.76 5.09 4.99
C ILE A 28 -1.59 6.48 4.37
N ASN A 29 -0.41 7.09 4.55
CA ASN A 29 -0.10 8.39 3.96
C ASN A 29 -0.14 8.33 2.43
N LEU A 30 0.40 7.25 1.85
CA LEU A 30 0.36 7.03 0.39
C LEU A 30 -1.08 6.92 -0.13
N ASP A 31 -1.96 6.20 0.58
CA ASP A 31 -3.40 6.16 0.27
C ASP A 31 -4.05 7.55 0.35
N HIS A 32 -3.71 8.37 1.35
CA HIS A 32 -4.25 9.74 1.45
C HIS A 32 -3.76 10.63 0.33
N MET A 33 -2.48 10.58 -0.02
CA MET A 33 -1.92 11.33 -1.14
C MET A 33 -2.58 10.93 -2.47
N MET A 34 -2.86 9.64 -2.66
CA MET A 34 -3.62 9.17 -3.83
C MET A 34 -5.07 9.67 -3.83
N LYS A 35 -5.76 9.66 -2.68
CA LYS A 35 -7.13 10.19 -2.53
C LYS A 35 -7.22 11.69 -2.78
N ARG A 36 -6.16 12.44 -2.46
CA ARG A 36 -6.03 13.88 -2.74
C ARG A 36 -5.53 14.17 -4.15
N GLU A 37 -5.32 13.14 -4.97
CA GLU A 37 -4.76 13.24 -6.33
C GLU A 37 -3.36 13.86 -6.40
N GLU A 38 -2.66 13.98 -5.28
CA GLU A 38 -1.26 14.44 -5.21
C GLU A 38 -0.33 13.43 -5.91
N ILE A 39 -0.70 12.14 -5.86
CA ILE A 39 -0.04 11.06 -6.59
C ILE A 39 -1.06 10.39 -7.50
N TRP A 40 -0.80 10.43 -8.81
CA TRP A 40 -1.62 9.70 -9.75
C TRP A 40 -1.33 8.20 -9.67
N TRP A 41 -2.33 7.44 -9.22
CA TRP A 41 -2.22 6.00 -9.02
C TRP A 41 -1.73 5.21 -10.24
N ARG A 42 -2.07 5.67 -11.46
CA ARG A 42 -1.62 5.04 -12.71
C ARG A 42 -0.11 5.11 -12.86
N ASN A 43 0.50 6.21 -12.42
CA ASN A 43 1.95 6.38 -12.44
C ASN A 43 2.61 5.45 -11.42
N LEU A 44 2.04 5.35 -10.22
CA LEU A 44 2.51 4.42 -9.19
C LEU A 44 2.49 2.97 -9.68
N ASP A 45 1.34 2.53 -10.21
CA ASP A 45 1.19 1.20 -10.81
C ASP A 45 2.19 0.97 -11.95
N LYS A 46 2.37 1.94 -12.84
CA LYS A 46 3.33 1.86 -13.94
C LYS A 46 4.75 1.69 -13.42
N CYS A 47 5.17 2.49 -12.44
CA CYS A 47 6.48 2.40 -11.81
C CYS A 47 6.72 1.03 -11.17
N LEU A 48 5.75 0.52 -10.41
CA LEU A 48 5.87 -0.78 -9.72
C LEU A 48 5.88 -1.96 -10.71
N ASN A 49 5.12 -1.86 -11.81
CA ASN A 49 5.16 -2.81 -12.91
C ASN A 49 6.53 -2.81 -13.62
N ILE A 50 7.12 -1.64 -13.88
CA ILE A 50 8.45 -1.51 -14.48
C ILE A 50 9.52 -2.15 -13.59
N LEU A 51 9.41 -1.97 -12.27
CA LEU A 51 10.30 -2.61 -11.29
C LEU A 51 10.08 -4.13 -11.17
N GLN A 52 9.23 -4.71 -12.03
CA GLN A 52 8.84 -6.11 -12.03
C GLN A 52 8.40 -6.60 -10.66
N LYS A 53 7.85 -5.70 -9.84
CA LYS A 53 7.31 -6.04 -8.51
C LYS A 53 5.96 -6.74 -8.67
N LYS A 54 5.83 -7.70 -9.58
CA LYS A 54 4.62 -8.51 -9.69
C LYS A 54 4.44 -9.29 -8.41
N TYR A 55 3.23 -9.23 -7.84
CA TYR A 55 2.79 -10.26 -6.93
C TYR A 55 2.82 -11.59 -7.68
N SER A 56 3.42 -12.60 -7.06
CA SER A 56 3.41 -13.97 -7.60
C SER A 56 2.01 -14.60 -7.54
N TYR A 57 1.05 -13.95 -6.88
CA TYR A 57 -0.28 -14.47 -6.61
C TYR A 57 -1.34 -13.36 -6.70
N ASP A 58 -2.58 -13.72 -7.07
CA ASP A 58 -3.73 -12.82 -7.06
C ASP A 58 -4.12 -12.49 -5.62
N TRP A 59 -3.65 -11.34 -5.11
CA TRP A 59 -3.83 -10.94 -3.72
C TRP A 59 -5.31 -10.90 -3.30
N VAL A 60 -6.22 -10.64 -4.23
CA VAL A 60 -7.67 -10.58 -3.98
C VAL A 60 -8.21 -11.96 -3.60
N LEU A 61 -7.66 -13.03 -4.18
CA LEU A 61 -8.02 -14.40 -3.81
C LEU A 61 -7.57 -14.74 -2.38
N VAL A 62 -6.43 -14.20 -1.93
CA VAL A 62 -5.93 -14.42 -0.56
C VAL A 62 -6.90 -13.85 0.47
N VAL A 63 -7.44 -12.67 0.18
CA VAL A 63 -8.23 -11.88 1.13
C VAL A 63 -9.73 -11.93 0.83
N LYS A 64 -10.19 -12.86 -0.02
CA LYS A 64 -11.58 -12.95 -0.49
C LYS A 64 -12.63 -13.00 0.63
N ARG A 65 -12.28 -13.57 1.78
CA ARG A 65 -13.15 -13.69 2.96
C ARG A 65 -12.97 -12.57 3.97
N ASP A 66 -12.07 -11.63 3.74
CA ASP A 66 -11.81 -10.51 4.63
C ASP A 66 -12.95 -9.48 4.49
N PRO A 67 -13.63 -9.08 5.58
CA PRO A 67 -14.68 -8.06 5.54
C PRO A 67 -14.19 -6.71 5.00
N VAL A 68 -12.92 -6.38 5.18
CA VAL A 68 -12.30 -5.14 4.69
C VAL A 68 -12.22 -5.10 3.18
N LEU A 69 -12.15 -6.26 2.50
CA LEU A 69 -12.10 -6.31 1.03
C LEU A 69 -13.29 -5.60 0.40
N LYS A 70 -14.49 -5.74 0.98
CA LYS A 70 -15.71 -5.11 0.49
C LYS A 70 -15.63 -3.57 0.49
N SER A 71 -14.97 -3.00 1.51
CA SER A 71 -14.81 -1.55 1.68
C SER A 71 -14.01 -0.88 0.55
N ILE A 72 -13.18 -1.65 -0.17
CA ILE A 72 -12.43 -1.13 -1.33
C ILE A 72 -13.38 -0.85 -2.49
N PHE A 73 -14.40 -1.70 -2.65
CA PHE A 73 -15.35 -1.68 -3.77
C PHE A 73 -16.61 -0.85 -3.51
N GLU A 74 -16.96 -0.63 -2.24
CA GLU A 74 -18.16 0.15 -1.86
C GLU A 74 -18.05 1.65 -2.16
N HIS A 75 -16.83 2.18 -2.32
CA HIS A 75 -16.59 3.58 -2.69
C HIS A 75 -16.05 3.70 -4.12
N ALA A 76 -16.88 3.25 -5.06
CA ALA A 76 -16.59 3.10 -6.49
C ALA A 76 -16.49 4.42 -7.30
N GLU A 77 -16.28 5.58 -6.67
CA GLU A 77 -15.94 6.80 -7.43
C GLU A 77 -14.55 6.73 -8.07
N SER A 78 -13.71 5.81 -7.61
CA SER A 78 -12.39 5.56 -8.16
C SER A 78 -12.33 4.20 -8.86
N SER A 79 -12.29 4.22 -10.18
CA SER A 79 -12.19 3.06 -11.10
C SER A 79 -10.84 2.32 -11.03
N TYR A 80 -10.32 2.08 -9.83
CA TYR A 80 -9.08 1.32 -9.67
C TYR A 80 -9.28 -0.12 -10.16
N PRO A 81 -8.38 -0.64 -10.99
CA PRO A 81 -8.36 -2.06 -11.31
C PRO A 81 -8.22 -2.86 -10.01
N THR A 82 -9.05 -3.87 -9.84
CA THR A 82 -9.05 -4.77 -8.67
C THR A 82 -7.65 -5.31 -8.37
N ASN A 83 -6.85 -5.58 -9.41
CA ASN A 83 -5.51 -6.15 -9.31
C ASN A 83 -4.38 -5.11 -9.44
N SER A 84 -4.64 -3.84 -9.11
CA SER A 84 -3.61 -2.78 -9.06
C SER A 84 -2.79 -2.80 -7.76
N PHE A 85 -1.63 -2.12 -7.76
CA PHE A 85 -0.92 -1.85 -6.50
C PHE A 85 -1.68 -0.81 -5.68
N ALA A 86 -2.31 0.15 -6.35
CA ALA A 86 -3.16 1.15 -5.73
C ALA A 86 -4.32 0.52 -4.92
N SER A 87 -5.01 -0.49 -5.47
CA SER A 87 -6.09 -1.19 -4.76
C SER A 87 -5.57 -1.93 -3.52
N LEU A 88 -4.36 -2.48 -3.57
CA LEU A 88 -3.74 -3.12 -2.41
C LEU A 88 -3.34 -2.10 -1.32
N ILE A 89 -2.78 -0.94 -1.70
CA ILE A 89 -2.48 0.14 -0.74
C ILE A 89 -3.75 0.57 -0.02
N ARG A 90 -4.85 0.71 -0.76
CA ARG A 90 -6.17 1.05 -0.21
C ARG A 90 -6.73 -0.05 0.69
N TYR A 91 -6.55 -1.33 0.34
CA TYR A 91 -6.90 -2.45 1.20
C TYR A 91 -6.19 -2.35 2.56
N TYR A 92 -4.87 -2.17 2.57
CA TYR A 92 -4.10 -2.08 3.81
C TYR A 92 -4.47 -0.84 4.64
N SER A 93 -4.66 0.31 3.99
CA SER A 93 -5.11 1.55 4.66
C SER A 93 -6.49 1.37 5.32
N ASN A 94 -7.44 0.77 4.60
CA ASN A 94 -8.78 0.48 5.14
C ASN A 94 -8.72 -0.57 6.25
N GLY A 95 -7.88 -1.60 6.10
CA GLY A 95 -7.69 -2.65 7.12
C GLY A 95 -7.17 -2.07 8.42
N TYR A 96 -6.15 -1.22 8.35
CA TYR A 96 -5.62 -0.54 9.52
C TYR A 96 -6.70 0.26 10.25
N ARG A 97 -7.49 1.06 9.52
CA ARG A 97 -8.60 1.84 10.09
C ARG A 97 -9.65 0.92 10.72
N TYR A 98 -10.09 -0.10 9.99
CA TYR A 98 -11.10 -1.05 10.46
C TYR A 98 -10.70 -1.70 11.78
N TYR A 99 -9.46 -2.20 11.90
CA TYR A 99 -9.01 -2.80 13.15
C TYR A 99 -8.79 -1.77 14.26
N ASN A 100 -8.28 -0.58 13.95
CA ASN A 100 -8.09 0.47 14.96
C ASN A 100 -9.44 0.98 15.53
N ASP A 101 -10.46 1.12 14.68
CA ASP A 101 -11.80 1.55 15.08
C ASP A 101 -12.53 0.46 15.88
N ASN A 102 -12.25 -0.82 15.62
CA ASN A 102 -12.85 -1.95 16.35
C ASN A 102 -12.09 -2.36 17.62
N ILE A 103 -10.82 -1.95 17.78
CA ILE A 103 -10.03 -2.18 19.01
C ILE A 103 -10.35 -1.13 20.08
N THR A 104 -10.87 0.04 19.69
CA THR A 104 -11.23 1.11 20.62
C THR A 104 -12.73 1.07 20.92
N PRO A 105 -13.19 0.45 22.02
CA PRO A 105 -14.60 0.53 22.40
C PRO A 105 -14.95 1.99 22.71
N LYS A 106 -16.04 2.47 22.12
CA LYS A 106 -16.64 3.78 22.43
C LYS A 106 -17.13 3.84 23.88
#